data_AF-A0A4Q6ELQ3-F1
#
_entry.id   AF-A0A4Q6ELQ3-F1
#
_cell.length_a   1.000
_cell.length_b   1.000
_cell.length_c   1.000
_cell.angle_alpha   90.00
_cell.angle_beta   90.00
_cell.angle_gamma   90.00
#
_symmetry.space_group_name_H-M   'P 1'
#
loop_
_entity.id
_entity.type
_entity.pdbx_description
1 polymer ?
#
loop_
_entity_poly.entity_id
_entity_poly.type
_entity_poly.pdbx_seq_one_letter_code
_entity_poly.pdbx_strand_id
1 'polypeptide(L)'
;MGILGVLFFVRRRGYPLERFVDLIFVVLLGGLAGGRLGYWIGHPDEIRSVKEFFALDRGGLSFFGGLSLAFPAYLFFLLRQRLPVWEVSDLLSP
;
A
#
# COMPACT_ATOMS: atom_id res chain seq x y z
N MET A 1 -18.14 -3.30 7.53
CA MET A 1 -17.66 -4.67 7.28
C MET A 1 -16.15 -4.88 7.52
N GLY A 2 -15.34 -3.84 7.76
CA GLY A 2 -13.87 -3.96 7.87
C GLY A 2 -13.34 -4.92 8.96
N ILE A 3 -13.43 -4.58 10.25
CA ILE A 3 -12.79 -5.37 11.33
C ILE A 3 -13.46 -6.75 11.52
N LEU A 4 -14.80 -6.80 11.41
CA LEU A 4 -15.56 -8.05 11.58
C LEU A 4 -15.31 -9.05 10.45
N GLY A 5 -15.14 -8.58 9.22
CA GLY A 5 -14.82 -9.44 8.09
C GLY A 5 -13.42 -10.04 8.23
N VAL A 6 -12.42 -9.26 8.66
CA VAL A 6 -11.06 -9.76 8.91
C VAL A 6 -11.08 -10.85 9.99
N LEU A 7 -11.83 -10.64 11.09
CA LEU A 7 -11.98 -11.65 12.14
C LEU A 7 -12.67 -12.92 11.66
N PHE A 8 -13.69 -12.81 10.79
CA PHE A 8 -14.34 -13.96 10.17
C PHE A 8 -13.37 -14.73 9.25
N PHE A 9 -12.56 -14.01 8.47
CA PHE A 9 -11.58 -14.59 7.55
C PHE A 9 -10.48 -15.36 8.27
N VAL A 10 -9.93 -14.77 9.33
CA VAL A 10 -8.96 -15.43 10.23
C VAL A 10 -9.56 -16.70 10.84
N ARG A 11 -10.81 -16.64 11.31
CA ARG A 11 -11.47 -17.74 12.01
C ARG A 11 -11.95 -18.88 11.10
N ARG A 12 -12.32 -18.58 9.84
CA ARG A 12 -12.81 -19.59 8.87
C ARG A 12 -11.74 -20.20 7.99
N ARG A 13 -10.70 -19.42 7.61
CA ARG A 13 -9.68 -19.85 6.63
C ARG A 13 -8.32 -20.13 7.27
N GLY A 14 -8.13 -19.81 8.56
CA GLY A 14 -6.91 -20.11 9.29
C GLY A 14 -5.71 -19.24 8.89
N TYR A 15 -5.93 -18.11 8.22
CA TYR A 15 -4.85 -17.19 7.90
C TYR A 15 -4.43 -16.37 9.13
N PRO A 16 -3.12 -16.22 9.40
CA PRO A 16 -2.64 -15.40 10.50
C PRO A 16 -3.01 -13.92 10.30
N LEU A 17 -3.39 -13.23 11.37
CA LEU A 17 -3.67 -11.80 11.34
C LEU A 17 -2.42 -11.00 10.90
N GLU A 18 -1.23 -11.53 11.21
CA GLU A 18 0.05 -10.95 10.81
C GLU A 18 0.13 -10.71 9.30
N ARG A 19 -0.46 -11.59 8.47
CA ARG A 19 -0.42 -11.41 7.00
C ARG A 19 -1.22 -10.20 6.52
N PHE A 20 -2.31 -9.87 7.22
CA PHE A 20 -3.10 -8.67 6.91
C PHE A 20 -2.35 -7.41 7.35
N VAL A 21 -1.68 -7.47 8.49
CA VAL A 21 -0.81 -6.39 8.97
C VAL A 21 0.34 -6.16 7.99
N ASP A 22 1.01 -7.22 7.54
CA ASP A 22 2.08 -7.17 6.53
C ASP A 22 1.57 -6.59 5.20
N LEU A 23 0.38 -6.99 4.75
CA LEU A 23 -0.25 -6.44 3.55
C LEU A 23 -0.44 -4.92 3.68
N ILE A 24 -0.98 -4.45 4.80
CA ILE A 24 -1.16 -3.02 5.06
C ILE A 24 0.19 -2.31 5.03
N PHE A 25 1.22 -2.85 5.67
CA PHE A 25 2.56 -2.27 5.64
C PHE A 25 3.14 -2.20 4.24
N VAL A 26 3.02 -3.26 3.44
CA VAL A 26 3.53 -3.29 2.05
C VAL A 26 2.81 -2.26 1.19
N VAL A 27 1.49 -2.13 1.32
CA VAL A 27 0.69 -1.15 0.59
C VAL A 27 1.04 0.27 1.02
N LEU A 28 1.21 0.52 2.33
CA LEU A 28 1.64 1.82 2.85
C LEU A 28 3.03 2.22 2.35
N LEU A 29 4.00 1.30 2.39
CA LEU A 29 5.35 1.55 1.91
C LEU A 29 5.37 1.78 0.38
N GLY A 30 4.62 0.97 -0.37
CA GLY A 30 4.46 1.16 -1.82
C GLY A 30 3.81 2.49 -2.16
N GLY A 31 2.78 2.88 -1.42
CA GLY A 31 2.08 4.15 -1.58
C GLY A 31 2.95 5.35 -1.22
N LEU A 32 3.74 5.25 -0.16
CA LEU A 32 4.66 6.31 0.25
C LEU A 32 5.79 6.48 -0.77
N ALA A 33 6.45 5.38 -1.14
CA ALA A 33 7.54 5.39 -2.11
C ALA A 33 7.04 5.87 -3.48
N GLY A 34 5.91 5.34 -3.95
CA GLY A 34 5.32 5.75 -5.21
C GLY A 34 4.84 7.18 -5.21
N GLY A 35 4.22 7.62 -4.12
CA GLY A 35 3.75 8.99 -4.00
C GLY A 35 4.92 9.96 -4.09
N ARG A 36 6.06 9.59 -3.49
CA ARG A 36 7.25 10.43 -3.54
C ARG A 36 7.91 10.45 -4.91
N LEU A 37 8.04 9.28 -5.55
CA LEU A 37 8.56 9.18 -6.91
C LEU A 37 7.67 9.93 -7.91
N GLY A 38 6.35 9.79 -7.80
CA GLY A 38 5.41 10.51 -8.67
C GLY A 38 5.43 12.01 -8.45
N TYR A 39 5.67 12.48 -7.23
CA TYR A 39 5.83 13.91 -6.97
C TYR A 39 7.12 14.45 -7.59
N TRP A 40 8.23 13.73 -7.41
CA TRP A 40 9.52 14.09 -7.99
C TRP A 40 9.48 14.18 -9.52
N ILE A 41 8.80 13.25 -10.17
CA ILE A 41 8.63 13.26 -11.64
C ILE A 41 7.76 14.44 -12.09
N GLY A 42 6.72 14.80 -11.31
CA GLY A 42 5.81 15.89 -11.65
C GLY A 42 6.36 17.30 -11.36
N HIS A 43 7.23 17.42 -10.36
CA HIS A 43 7.79 18.70 -9.90
C HIS A 43 9.31 18.58 -9.67
N PRO A 44 10.11 18.31 -10.72
CA PRO A 44 11.54 18.07 -10.57
C PRO A 44 12.31 19.29 -10.03
N ASP A 45 11.81 20.51 -10.29
CA ASP A 45 12.44 21.76 -9.85
C ASP A 45 12.35 22.01 -8.33
N GLU A 46 11.42 21.33 -7.65
CA GLU A 46 11.21 21.46 -6.19
C GLU A 46 12.11 20.55 -5.37
N ILE A 47 12.67 19.49 -5.96
CA ILE A 47 13.56 18.56 -5.28
C ILE A 47 14.98 18.76 -5.81
N ARG A 48 15.74 19.59 -5.11
CA ARG A 48 17.12 19.93 -5.50
C ARG A 48 18.16 19.08 -4.77
N SER A 49 17.75 18.36 -3.73
CA SER A 49 18.64 17.48 -2.96
C SER A 49 17.97 16.18 -2.51
N VAL A 50 18.79 15.14 -2.26
CA VAL A 50 18.32 13.85 -1.72
C VAL A 50 17.67 14.03 -0.35
N LYS A 51 18.13 15.00 0.47
CA LYS A 51 17.50 15.33 1.75
C LYS A 51 16.07 15.84 1.58
N GLU A 52 15.85 16.73 0.60
CA GLU A 52 14.51 17.20 0.26
C GLU A 52 13.65 16.06 -0.25
N PHE A 53 14.19 15.11 -1.01
CA PHE A 53 13.43 13.93 -1.44
C PHE A 53 12.90 13.10 -0.25
N PHE A 54 13.61 13.00 0.88
CA PHE A 54 13.09 12.30 2.07
C PHE A 54 12.32 13.19 3.05
N ALA A 55 12.29 14.50 2.81
CA ALA A 55 11.57 15.47 3.63
C ALA A 55 10.05 15.39 3.35
N LEU A 56 9.35 14.61 4.17
CA LEU A 56 7.88 14.41 4.11
C LEU A 56 7.08 15.54 4.77
N ASP A 57 7.75 16.47 5.44
CA ASP A 57 7.19 17.57 6.23
C ASP A 57 6.61 18.70 5.37
N ARG A 58 7.12 18.92 4.16
CA ARG A 58 6.68 20.02 3.26
C ARG A 58 5.53 19.66 2.32
N GLY A 59 4.94 18.48 2.49
CA GLY A 59 4.09 17.89 1.48
C GLY A 59 4.90 17.35 0.30
N GLY A 60 4.19 16.88 -0.72
CA GLY A 60 4.80 16.33 -1.93
C GLY A 60 4.70 14.81 -2.07
N LEU A 61 3.49 14.30 -1.87
CA LEU A 61 3.12 12.95 -2.28
C LEU A 61 2.10 13.06 -3.40
N SER A 62 2.41 12.47 -4.54
CA SER A 62 1.46 12.32 -5.64
C SER A 62 0.52 11.17 -5.33
N PHE A 63 -0.79 11.42 -5.35
CA PHE A 63 -1.78 10.36 -5.19
C PHE A 63 -1.64 9.27 -6.26
N PHE A 64 -1.52 9.67 -7.54
CA PHE A 64 -1.35 8.74 -8.65
C PHE A 64 0.00 8.01 -8.61
N GLY A 65 1.06 8.68 -8.15
CA GLY A 65 2.33 8.05 -7.88
C GLY A 65 2.22 6.97 -6.80
N GLY A 66 1.49 7.26 -5.72
CA GLY A 66 1.27 6.31 -4.65
C GLY A 66 0.50 5.09 -5.12
N LEU A 67 -0.59 5.30 -5.84
CA LEU A 67 -1.41 4.23 -6.38
C LEU A 67 -0.65 3.34 -7.36
N SER A 68 0.20 3.91 -8.22
CA SER A 68 0.93 3.17 -9.26
C SER A 68 1.93 2.17 -8.71
N LEU A 69 2.43 2.35 -7.47
CA LEU A 69 3.31 1.40 -6.79
C LEU A 69 2.59 0.61 -5.70
N ALA A 70 1.63 1.21 -4.99
CA ALA A 70 0.83 0.53 -3.97
C ALA A 70 0.00 -0.62 -4.55
N PHE A 71 -0.64 -0.42 -5.70
CA PHE A 71 -1.52 -1.43 -6.29
C PHE A 71 -0.77 -2.66 -6.83
N PRO A 72 0.35 -2.52 -7.57
CA PRO A 72 1.17 -3.66 -7.93
C PRO A 72 1.78 -4.36 -6.71
N ALA A 73 2.21 -3.62 -5.68
CA ALA A 73 2.74 -4.19 -4.44
C ALA A 73 1.67 -5.01 -3.70
N TYR A 74 0.44 -4.51 -3.63
CA TYR A 74 -0.74 -5.23 -3.12
C TYR A 74 -0.93 -6.56 -3.86
N LEU A 75 -1.05 -6.52 -5.19
CA LEU A 75 -1.27 -7.71 -6.00
C LEU A 75 -0.12 -8.70 -5.86
N PHE A 76 1.12 -8.23 -5.96
CA PHE A 76 2.32 -9.06 -5.83
C PHE A 76 2.39 -9.75 -4.47
N PHE A 77 2.07 -9.04 -3.37
CA PHE A 77 2.07 -9.62 -2.04
C PHE A 77 1.01 -10.71 -1.89
N LEU A 78 -0.22 -10.47 -2.37
CA LEU A 78 -1.29 -11.47 -2.31
C LEU A 78 -0.95 -12.72 -3.10
N LEU A 79 -0.41 -12.56 -4.31
CA LEU A 79 0.04 -13.67 -5.15
C LEU A 79 1.18 -14.46 -4.48
N ARG A 80 2.15 -13.77 -3.89
CA ARG A 80 3.29 -14.39 -3.19
C ARG A 80 2.87 -15.14 -1.94
N GLN A 81 1.91 -14.62 -1.19
CA GLN A 81 1.38 -15.24 0.02
C GLN A 81 0.28 -16.29 -0.25
N ARG A 82 -0.06 -16.50 -1.54
CA ARG A 82 -1.16 -17.37 -2.00
C ARG A 82 -2.49 -17.03 -1.31
N LEU A 83 -2.73 -15.73 -1.14
CA LEU A 83 -3.99 -15.23 -0.60
C LEU A 83 -5.01 -15.07 -1.74
N PRO A 84 -6.29 -15.39 -1.50
CA PRO A 84 -7.33 -15.24 -2.52
C PRO A 84 -7.60 -13.75 -2.79
N VAL A 85 -7.13 -13.26 -3.94
CA VAL A 85 -7.17 -11.83 -4.28
C VAL A 85 -8.58 -11.25 -4.24
N TRP A 86 -9.56 -11.97 -4.79
CA TRP A 86 -10.95 -11.53 -4.83
C TRP A 86 -11.55 -11.42 -3.44
N GLU A 87 -11.36 -12.44 -2.60
CA GLU A 87 -11.92 -12.46 -1.25
C GLU A 87 -11.29 -11.39 -0.36
N VAL A 88 -9.97 -11.16 -0.47
CA VAL A 88 -9.29 -10.08 0.25
C VAL A 88 -9.73 -8.71 -0.26
N SER A 89 -9.94 -8.56 -1.58
CA SER A 89 -10.43 -7.30 -2.16
C SER A 89 -11.88 -7.01 -1.72
N ASP A 90 -12.76 -8.01 -1.75
CA ASP A 90 -14.14 -7.91 -1.28
C ASP A 90 -14.22 -7.59 0.21
N LEU A 91 -13.27 -8.09 0.99
CA LEU A 91 -13.16 -7.79 2.42
C LEU A 91 -12.80 -6.33 2.71
N LEU A 92 -11.94 -5.77 1.85
CA LEU A 92 -11.48 -4.39 1.94
C LEU A 92 -12.46 -3.40 1.32
N SER A 93 -13.33 -3.86 0.41
CA SER A 93 -14.46 -3.10 -0.11
C SER A 93 -15.53 -2.94 0.99
N PRO A 94 -16.08 -1.72 1.21
CA PRO A 94 -17.15 -1.48 2.19
C PRO A 94 -18.41 -2.34 1.97
#